data_AF-A0A662DWX8-F1
#
_entry.id   AF-A0A662DWX8-F1
#
_cell.length_a   1.000
_cell.length_b   1.000
_cell.length_c   1.000
_cell.angle_alpha   90.00
_cell.angle_beta   90.00
_cell.angle_gamma   90.00
#
_symmetry.space_group_name_H-M   'P 1'
#
loop_
_entity.id
_entity.type
_entity.pdbx_description
1 polymer ?
#
loop_
_entity_poly.entity_id
_entity_poly.type
_entity_poly.pdbx_seq_one_letter_code
_entity_poly.pdbx_strand_id
1 'polypeptide(L)' 'MYRQKMYISDMRFEWDPEKNERLKKQRDVSFEQVIFHLSQGDLWRVADHPNQGKYPGQRVYFVI' A
#
# COMPACT_ATOMS: atom_id res chain seq x y z
N MET A 1 -9.39 0.95 18.75
CA MET A 1 -9.12 1.62 17.46
C MET A 1 -8.95 0.56 16.39
N TYR A 2 -9.80 0.56 15.36
CA TYR A 2 -9.94 -0.54 14.40
C TYR A 2 -8.79 -0.55 13.38
N ARG A 3 -7.91 -1.57 13.45
CA ARG A 3 -6.95 -1.90 12.39
C ARG A 3 -7.68 -2.79 11.38
N GLN A 4 -7.98 -2.28 10.17
CA GLN A 4 -8.47 -3.12 9.07
C GLN A 4 -7.32 -4.00 8.58
N LYS A 5 -7.50 -5.32 8.64
CA LYS A 5 -6.54 -6.32 8.15
C LYS A 5 -7.20 -7.02 6.96
N MET A 6 -6.46 -7.17 5.87
CA MET A 6 -6.87 -7.94 4.69
C MET A 6 -5.80 -8.99 4.39
N TYR A 7 -6.21 -10.22 4.08
CA TYR A 7 -5.33 -11.38 3.92
C TYR A 7 -5.39 -11.89 2.47
N ILE A 8 -4.25 -11.93 1.79
CA ILE A 8 -4.10 -12.60 0.48
C ILE A 8 -3.07 -13.71 0.68
N SER A 9 -3.57 -14.95 0.79
CA SER A 9 -2.90 -16.26 0.95
C SER A 9 -1.77 -16.43 1.99
N ASP A 10 -1.14 -15.37 2.49
CA ASP A 10 -0.20 -15.29 3.63
C ASP A 10 0.33 -13.84 3.84
N MET A 11 0.05 -12.90 2.93
CA MET A 11 0.43 -11.49 3.07
C MET A 11 -0.56 -10.73 3.96
N ARG A 12 -0.02 -10.11 5.02
CA ARG A 12 -0.74 -9.22 5.93
C ARG A 12 -0.43 -7.77 5.57
N PHE A 13 -1.45 -7.02 5.19
CA PHE A 13 -1.35 -5.58 4.93
C PHE A 13 -1.81 -4.78 6.15
N GLU A 14 -1.09 -3.70 6.44
CA GLU A 14 -1.42 -2.75 7.50
C GLU A 14 -1.23 -1.33 7.00
N TRP A 15 -2.19 -0.47 7.33
CA TRP A 15 -2.13 0.96 7.06
C TRP A 15 -2.79 1.74 8.17
N ASP A 16 -2.51 3.04 8.20
CA ASP A 16 -3.20 4.00 9.06
C ASP A 16 -4.57 4.35 8.45
N PRO A 17 -5.70 4.05 9.15
CA PRO A 17 -7.04 4.35 8.65
C PRO A 17 -7.27 5.84 8.39
N GLU A 18 -6.72 6.73 9.22
CA GLU A 18 -6.92 8.17 9.07
C GLU A 18 -6.24 8.68 7.78
N LYS A 19 -5.02 8.20 7.53
CA LYS A 19 -4.31 8.46 6.27
C LYS A 19 -5.10 7.96 5.06
N ASN A 20 -5.73 6.79 5.17
CA ASN A 20 -6.51 6.22 4.08
C ASN A 20 -7.72 7.11 3.72
N GLU A 21 -8.48 7.53 4.73
CA GLU A 21 -9.64 8.42 4.53
C GLU A 21 -9.23 9.77 3.95
N ARG A 22 -8.06 10.29 4.35
CA ARG A 22 -7.50 11.50 3.74
C ARG A 22 -7.17 11.31 2.27
N LEU A 23 -6.57 10.17 1.90
CA LEU A 23 -6.24 9.86 0.50
C LEU A 23 -7.49 9.73 -0.37
N LYS A 24 -8.53 9.04 0.12
CA LYS A 24 -9.83 8.93 -0.56
C LYS A 24 -10.40 10.31 -0.88
N LYS A 25 -10.44 11.21 0.12
CA LYS A 25 -11.00 12.55 -0.04
C LYS A 25 -10.18 13.48 -0.94
N GLN A 26 -8.85 13.40 -0.88
CA GLN A 26 -7.97 14.38 -1.52
C GLN A 26 -7.49 13.96 -2.91
N ARG A 27 -7.43 12.66 -3.18
CA ARG A 27 -6.74 12.10 -4.35
C ARG A 27 -7.53 10.99 -5.04
N ASP A 28 -8.71 10.65 -4.52
CA ASP A 28 -9.55 9.57 -5.05
C ASP A 28 -8.83 8.21 -5.14
N VAL A 29 -7.94 7.95 -4.17
CA VAL A 29 -7.20 6.68 -4.05
C VAL A 29 -7.26 6.12 -2.64
N SER A 30 -7.18 4.80 -2.50
CA SER A 30 -7.19 4.12 -1.20
C SER A 30 -6.25 2.93 -1.10
N PHE A 31 -5.88 2.56 0.13
CA PHE A 31 -5.09 1.34 0.39
C PHE A 31 -5.88 0.07 0.03
N GLU A 32 -7.20 0.06 0.19
CA GLU A 32 -8.04 -1.07 -0.25
C GLU A 32 -7.96 -1.30 -1.76
N GLN A 33 -7.99 -0.23 -2.57
CA GLN A 33 -7.80 -0.33 -4.02
C GLN A 33 -6.42 -0.90 -4.37
N VAL A 34 -5.36 -0.42 -3.71
CA VAL A 34 -4.00 -0.94 -3.92
C VAL A 34 -3.91 -2.43 -3.58
N ILE A 35 -4.51 -2.86 -2.48
CA ILE A 35 -4.52 -4.29 -2.08
C ILE A 35 -5.34 -5.13 -3.08
N PHE A 36 -6.46 -4.60 -3.57
CA PHE A 36 -7.26 -5.26 -4.60
C PHE A 36 -6.41 -5.53 -5.86
N HIS A 37 -5.73 -4.52 -6.39
CA HIS A 37 -4.86 -4.67 -7.55
C HIS A 37 -3.69 -5.64 -7.29
N LEU A 38 -3.06 -5.56 -6.12
CA LEU A 38 -2.03 -6.54 -5.74
C LEU A 38 -2.59 -7.98 -5.69
N SER A 39 -3.85 -8.16 -5.28
CA SER A 39 -4.51 -9.48 -5.27
C SER A 39 -4.76 -10.05 -6.66
N GLN A 40 -4.90 -9.18 -7.67
CA GLN A 40 -5.10 -9.57 -9.07
C GLN A 40 -3.78 -9.79 -9.81
N GLY A 41 -2.63 -9.46 -9.18
CA GLY A 41 -1.32 -9.54 -9.80
C GLY A 41 -0.91 -8.27 -10.56
N ASP A 42 -1.61 -7.15 -10.38
CA ASP A 42 -1.39 -5.87 -11.09
C ASP A 42 -0.17 -5.09 -10.59
N LEU A 43 0.88 -5.79 -10.13
CA LEU A 43 2.14 -5.20 -9.75
C LEU A 43 2.95 -4.86 -11.01
N TRP A 44 3.09 -3.57 -11.32
CA TRP A 44 3.90 -3.14 -12.46
C TRP A 44 5.40 -3.34 -12.20
N ARG A 45 5.90 -2.86 -11.05
CA ARG A 45 7.30 -3.02 -10.65
C ARG A 45 7.51 -2.74 -9.16
N VAL A 46 8.67 -3.16 -8.67
CA VAL A 46 9.19 -2.82 -7.34
C VAL A 46 10.48 -2.05 -7.52
N ALA A 47 10.66 -0.96 -6.76
CA ALA A 47 11.90 -0.19 -6.73
C ALA A 47 12.31 0.13 -5.29
N ASP A 48 13.58 0.49 -5.09
CA ASP A 48 14.04 1.00 -3.80
C ASP A 48 13.47 2.40 -3.53
N HIS A 49 13.20 2.70 -2.25
CA HIS A 49 12.85 4.05 -1.84
C HIS A 49 13.98 5.02 -2.24
N PRO A 50 13.69 6.17 -2.89
CA PRO A 50 14.74 7.06 -3.43
C PRO A 50 15.68 7.62 -2.36
N ASN A 51 15.19 7.73 -1.12
CA ASN A 51 16.01 8.08 0.04
C ASN A 51 16.30 6.84 0.90
N GLN A 52 17.30 6.06 0.51
CA GLN A 52 17.75 4.88 1.27
C GLN A 52 18.45 5.23 2.59
N GLY A 53 19.04 6.42 2.71
CA GLY A 53 19.68 6.86 3.97
C GLY A 53 18.66 7.00 5.10
N LYS A 54 17.46 7.53 4.80
CA LYS A 54 16.38 7.68 5.78
C LYS A 54 15.51 6.43 5.91
N TYR A 55 15.33 5.67 4.83
CA TYR A 55 14.45 4.49 4.77
C TYR A 55 15.20 3.26 4.24
N PRO A 56 16.21 2.77 4.98
CA PRO A 56 17.05 1.68 4.51
C PRO A 56 16.26 0.39 4.33
N GLY A 57 16.40 -0.23 3.15
CA GLY A 57 15.72 -1.48 2.81
C GLY A 57 14.23 -1.34 2.50
N GLN A 58 13.69 -0.12 2.55
CA GLN A 58 12.31 0.13 2.15
C GLN A 58 12.17 0.07 0.63
N ARG A 59 11.15 -0.68 0.17
CA ARG A 59 10.78 -0.82 -1.23
C ARG A 59 9.44 -0.15 -1.51
N VAL A 60 9.28 0.33 -2.74
CA VAL A 60 8.09 0.99 -3.27
C VAL A 60 7.50 0.11 -4.36
N TYR A 61 6.22 -0.20 -4.23
CA TYR A 61 5.47 -1.01 -5.18
C TYR A 61 4.69 -0.06 -6.07
N PHE A 62 4.80 -0.25 -7.38
CA PHE A 62 4.02 0.47 -8.37
C PHE A 62 2.92 -0.46 -8.86
N VAL A 63 1.68 -0.01 -8.73
CA VAL A 63 0.47 -0.79 -8.98
C VAL A 63 -0.36 -0.03 -10.00
N ILE A 64 -0.99 -0.75 -10.93
CA ILE A 64 -1.82 -0.19 -12.02
C ILE A 64 -3.19 0.23 -11.47
#